data_AF-A0A6L6XP18-F1
#
_entry.id   AF-A0A6L6XP18-F1
#
_cell.length_a   1.000
_cell.length_b   1.000
_cell.length_c   1.000
_cell.angle_alpha   90.00
_cell.angle_beta   90.00
_cell.angle_gamma   90.00
#
_symmetry.space_group_name_H-M   'P 1'
#
loop_
_entity.id
_entity.type
_entity.pdbx_description
1 polymer ?
#
loop_
_entity_poly.entity_id
_entity_poly.type
_entity_poly.pdbx_seq_one_letter_code
_entity_poly.pdbx_strand_id
1 'polypeptide(L)'
;MTETSVRASRTGTPRAAWVAACAGAEAVGLGAAAAAARLGEGRPDGIALALVIGGGLVEGTALGGLQATVLGRAFPRLRRLRYAAATVLVAGLGWAAASAPGVLSGGAADTPPLALVLLGAAALGLVMGAVLGAVQALALRGAVRHPGRWVGANAAAWPLAMTLIFAGATTPGAAWSTWSVVLLGVVTGAVAGTGLGLVTGWFLPALDGPPTSGRIVLAALRTHRFRGLHASLVGLEVVGRHTGRRYRFPVQYAVAPGGLAVVPAHAAAKTWWRNVTPEPTPVALLREGVWAPATARLLAPDDPAYRPAVAAYSERWPHTPVPPDQPVVLVRIGAAASTRATS
;
A
#
# COMPACT_ATOMS: atom_id res chain seq x y z
N MET A 1 -30.85 -28.53 -6.10
CA MET A 1 -30.37 -27.63 -7.16
C MET A 1 -29.46 -26.62 -6.48
N THR A 2 -28.20 -26.99 -6.36
CA THR A 2 -27.29 -26.55 -5.30
C THR A 2 -25.91 -26.48 -5.93
N GLU A 3 -25.40 -25.27 -6.11
CA GLU A 3 -23.99 -24.87 -6.25
C GLU A 3 -23.93 -23.60 -7.08
N THR A 4 -23.84 -22.46 -6.40
CA THR A 4 -23.17 -21.29 -6.97
C THR A 4 -22.13 -20.85 -5.95
N SER A 5 -21.24 -21.79 -5.64
CA SER A 5 -20.00 -21.54 -4.94
C SER A 5 -19.11 -20.68 -5.85
N VAL A 6 -18.78 -19.50 -5.34
CA VAL A 6 -17.44 -18.89 -5.43
C VAL A 6 -16.66 -19.29 -6.68
N ARG A 7 -16.99 -18.69 -7.83
CA ARG A 7 -16.02 -18.58 -8.92
C ARG A 7 -14.96 -17.57 -8.49
N ALA A 8 -14.07 -18.01 -7.60
CA ALA A 8 -12.77 -17.40 -7.39
C ALA A 8 -12.10 -17.36 -8.77
N SER A 9 -12.10 -16.20 -9.40
CA SER A 9 -11.40 -15.97 -10.65
C SER A 9 -9.94 -16.40 -10.49
N ARG A 10 -9.56 -17.48 -11.18
CA ARG A 10 -8.19 -17.97 -11.38
C ARG A 10 -7.37 -16.99 -12.24
N THR A 11 -7.27 -15.74 -11.80
CA THR A 11 -6.24 -14.81 -12.24
C THR A 11 -5.35 -14.59 -11.03
N GLY A 12 -4.05 -14.89 -11.14
CA GLY A 12 -3.08 -14.67 -10.07
C GLY A 12 -3.32 -13.32 -9.40
N THR A 13 -3.26 -13.29 -8.06
CA THR A 13 -3.64 -12.12 -7.29
C THR A 13 -2.96 -10.86 -7.86
N PRO A 14 -3.65 -9.70 -7.96
CA PRO A 14 -3.05 -8.44 -8.43
C PRO A 14 -1.71 -8.11 -7.74
N ARG A 15 -1.51 -8.63 -6.53
CA ARG A 15 -0.28 -8.53 -5.75
C ARG A 15 0.86 -9.38 -6.29
N ALA A 16 0.63 -10.64 -6.68
CA ALA A 16 1.70 -11.49 -7.22
C ALA A 16 2.24 -10.94 -8.55
N ALA A 17 1.35 -10.50 -9.45
CA ALA A 17 1.74 -9.83 -10.69
C ALA A 17 2.50 -8.52 -10.42
N TRP A 18 2.10 -7.77 -9.39
CA TRP A 18 2.80 -6.55 -8.96
C TRP A 18 4.21 -6.83 -8.42
N VAL A 19 4.36 -7.84 -7.55
CA VAL A 19 5.66 -8.25 -7.00
C VAL A 19 6.58 -8.72 -8.12
N ALA A 20 6.08 -9.57 -9.03
CA ALA A 20 6.86 -10.03 -10.18
C ALA A 20 7.28 -8.89 -11.11
N ALA A 21 6.41 -7.90 -11.34
CA ALA A 21 6.75 -6.71 -12.12
C ALA A 21 7.87 -5.90 -11.46
N CYS A 22 7.84 -5.70 -10.14
CA CYS A 22 8.91 -4.98 -9.42
C CYS A 22 10.21 -5.79 -9.42
N ALA A 23 10.16 -7.10 -9.14
CA ALA A 23 11.32 -7.97 -9.18
C ALA A 23 11.98 -8.00 -10.56
N GLY A 24 11.19 -8.16 -11.62
CA GLY A 24 11.69 -8.18 -13.00
C GLY A 24 12.28 -6.83 -13.42
N ALA A 25 11.64 -5.72 -13.04
CA ALA A 25 12.14 -4.38 -13.33
C ALA A 25 13.50 -4.10 -12.69
N GLU A 26 13.61 -4.34 -11.39
CA GLU A 26 14.83 -4.13 -10.62
C GLU A 26 15.93 -5.09 -11.07
N ALA A 27 15.61 -6.34 -11.41
CA ALA A 27 16.59 -7.28 -11.98
C ALA A 27 17.19 -6.74 -13.29
N VAL A 28 16.37 -6.18 -14.18
CA VAL A 28 16.84 -5.52 -15.42
C VAL A 28 17.65 -4.28 -15.10
N GLY A 29 17.15 -3.42 -14.19
CA GLY A 29 17.81 -2.17 -13.81
C GLY A 29 19.19 -2.39 -13.20
N LEU A 30 19.30 -3.27 -12.20
CA LEU A 30 20.57 -3.53 -11.53
C LEU A 30 21.53 -4.34 -12.40
N GLY A 31 21.04 -5.21 -13.28
CA GLY A 31 21.86 -5.84 -14.30
C GLY A 31 22.46 -4.81 -15.27
N ALA A 32 21.65 -3.84 -15.71
CA ALA A 32 22.09 -2.75 -16.58
C ALA A 32 23.07 -1.81 -15.88
N ALA A 33 22.81 -1.45 -14.61
CA ALA A 33 23.71 -0.62 -13.81
C ALA A 33 25.06 -1.32 -13.56
N ALA A 34 25.05 -2.61 -13.24
CA ALA A 34 26.26 -3.42 -13.09
C ALA A 34 27.07 -3.49 -14.40
N ALA A 35 26.40 -3.69 -15.54
CA ALA A 35 27.05 -3.68 -16.85
C ALA A 35 27.63 -2.29 -17.19
N ALA A 36 26.87 -1.23 -16.92
CA ALA A 36 27.31 0.15 -17.15
C ALA A 36 28.55 0.50 -16.31
N ALA A 37 28.57 0.11 -15.04
CA ALA A 37 29.73 0.29 -14.16
C ALA A 37 30.98 -0.39 -14.74
N ARG A 38 30.86 -1.64 -15.17
CA ARG A 38 31.97 -2.41 -15.78
C ARG A 38 32.45 -1.84 -17.11
N LEU A 39 31.52 -1.37 -17.96
CA LEU A 39 31.87 -0.75 -19.24
C LEU A 39 32.50 0.64 -19.07
N GLY A 40 32.22 1.31 -17.95
CA GLY A 40 32.79 2.60 -17.58
C GLY A 40 34.20 2.53 -17.00
N GLU A 41 34.64 1.35 -16.52
CA GLU A 41 35.99 1.18 -15.98
C GLU A 41 37.06 1.56 -17.02
N GLY A 42 37.99 2.43 -16.63
CA GLY A 42 39.07 2.92 -17.50
C GLY A 42 38.62 3.86 -18.62
N ARG A 43 37.36 4.31 -18.64
CA ARG A 43 36.86 5.30 -19.60
C ARG A 43 37.00 6.73 -19.05
N PRO A 44 37.06 7.74 -19.93
CA PRO A 44 36.93 9.14 -19.52
C PRO A 44 35.64 9.38 -18.74
N ASP A 45 35.72 10.24 -17.73
CA ASP A 45 34.63 10.58 -16.79
C ASP A 45 33.29 10.87 -17.46
N GLY A 46 33.28 11.64 -18.55
CA GLY A 46 32.04 11.95 -19.29
C GLY A 46 31.38 10.72 -19.91
N ILE A 47 32.18 9.75 -20.39
CA ILE A 47 31.68 8.50 -20.95
C ILE A 47 31.17 7.59 -19.83
N ALA A 48 31.92 7.47 -18.73
CA ALA A 48 31.49 6.70 -17.56
C ALA A 48 30.17 7.24 -16.99
N LEU A 49 30.04 8.56 -16.83
CA LEU A 49 28.80 9.20 -16.39
C LEU A 49 27.64 8.95 -17.35
N ALA A 50 27.87 9.07 -18.67
CA ALA A 50 26.83 8.80 -19.67
C ALA A 50 26.35 7.33 -19.62
N LEU A 51 27.26 6.37 -19.43
CA LEU A 51 26.92 4.95 -19.26
C LEU A 51 26.08 4.72 -18.00
N VAL A 52 26.45 5.34 -16.88
CA VAL A 52 25.71 5.20 -15.61
C VAL A 52 24.31 5.81 -15.72
N ILE A 53 24.17 7.01 -16.30
CA ILE A 53 22.87 7.62 -16.58
C ILE A 53 22.06 6.73 -17.52
N GLY A 54 22.70 6.16 -18.55
CA GLY A 54 22.07 5.20 -19.46
C GLY A 54 21.51 3.97 -18.74
N GLY A 55 22.28 3.39 -17.80
CA GLY A 55 21.82 2.32 -16.92
C GLY A 55 20.60 2.71 -16.10
N GLY A 56 20.62 3.92 -15.52
CA GLY A 56 19.49 4.47 -14.77
C GLY A 56 18.23 4.71 -15.60
N LEU A 57 18.37 5.10 -16.86
CA LEU A 57 17.24 5.22 -17.79
C LEU A 57 16.64 3.86 -18.16
N VAL A 58 17.46 2.83 -18.31
CA VAL A 58 16.99 1.44 -18.51
C VAL A 58 16.20 0.96 -17.30
N GLU A 59 16.71 1.17 -16.08
CA GLU A 59 16.00 0.87 -14.83
C GLU A 59 14.65 1.59 -14.76
N GLY A 60 14.66 2.93 -14.94
CA GLY A 60 13.44 3.73 -14.88
C GLY A 60 12.39 3.31 -15.92
N THR A 61 12.84 2.87 -17.10
CA THR A 61 11.96 2.39 -18.17
C THR A 61 11.36 1.03 -17.82
N ALA A 62 12.17 0.09 -17.32
CA ALA A 62 11.72 -1.22 -16.90
C ALA A 62 10.72 -1.11 -15.73
N LEU A 63 11.07 -0.34 -14.69
CA LEU A 63 10.23 -0.13 -13.52
C LEU A 63 8.94 0.60 -13.88
N GLY A 64 9.04 1.73 -14.57
CA GLY A 64 7.89 2.52 -15.00
C GLY A 64 6.94 1.74 -15.92
N GLY A 65 7.49 1.01 -16.89
CA GLY A 65 6.72 0.23 -17.87
C GLY A 65 6.01 -0.97 -17.26
N LEU A 66 6.72 -1.79 -16.47
CA LEU A 66 6.14 -2.99 -15.85
C LEU A 66 5.11 -2.61 -14.78
N GLN A 67 5.41 -1.62 -13.93
CA GLN A 67 4.44 -1.12 -12.94
C GLN A 67 3.20 -0.51 -13.62
N ALA A 68 3.37 0.34 -14.63
CA ALA A 68 2.24 0.95 -15.34
C ALA A 68 1.35 -0.09 -16.02
N THR A 69 1.94 -1.20 -16.51
CA THR A 69 1.19 -2.30 -17.12
C THR A 69 0.29 -3.02 -16.11
N VAL A 70 0.82 -3.31 -14.90
CA VAL A 70 0.02 -3.94 -13.84
C VAL A 70 -1.03 -2.98 -13.30
N LEU A 71 -0.66 -1.73 -13.01
CA LEU A 71 -1.59 -0.70 -12.53
C LEU A 71 -2.69 -0.41 -13.55
N GLY A 72 -2.37 -0.39 -14.84
CA GLY A 72 -3.35 -0.16 -15.90
C GLY A 72 -4.36 -1.28 -16.09
N ARG A 73 -4.15 -2.46 -15.49
CA ARG A 73 -5.18 -3.52 -15.38
C ARG A 73 -6.11 -3.28 -14.19
N ALA A 74 -5.57 -2.76 -13.08
CA ALA A 74 -6.35 -2.45 -11.87
C ALA A 74 -7.12 -1.12 -11.97
N PHE A 75 -6.56 -0.14 -12.69
CA PHE A 75 -7.08 1.22 -12.82
C PHE A 75 -7.16 1.61 -14.30
N PRO A 76 -8.28 1.30 -15.00
CA PRO A 76 -8.40 1.49 -16.45
C PRO A 76 -8.26 2.94 -16.93
N ARG A 77 -8.49 3.92 -16.03
CA ARG A 77 -8.32 5.36 -16.30
C ARG A 77 -6.86 5.82 -16.24
N LEU A 78 -5.92 4.95 -15.86
CA LEU A 78 -4.51 5.29 -15.77
C LEU A 78 -3.90 5.54 -17.15
N ARG A 79 -3.27 6.71 -17.31
CA ARG A 79 -2.43 7.02 -18.46
C ARG A 79 -1.04 6.40 -18.28
N ARG A 80 -0.90 5.14 -18.71
CA ARG A 80 0.31 4.31 -18.52
C ARG A 80 1.61 5.02 -18.94
N LEU A 81 1.61 5.71 -20.08
CA LEU A 81 2.77 6.46 -20.57
C LEU A 81 3.19 7.59 -19.64
N ARG A 82 2.24 8.31 -19.04
CA ARG A 82 2.56 9.38 -18.07
C ARG A 82 3.20 8.83 -16.81
N TYR A 83 2.71 7.67 -16.34
CA TYR A 83 3.30 6.99 -15.20
C TYR A 83 4.71 6.50 -15.50
N ALA A 84 4.93 5.85 -16.65
CA ALA A 84 6.24 5.38 -17.05
C ALA A 84 7.23 6.54 -17.24
N ALA A 85 6.83 7.61 -17.94
CA ALA A 85 7.68 8.79 -18.15
C ALA A 85 8.05 9.48 -16.82
N ALA A 86 7.10 9.60 -15.89
CA ALA A 86 7.37 10.10 -14.54
C ALA A 86 8.46 9.29 -13.83
N THR A 87 8.39 7.96 -13.90
CA THR A 87 9.40 7.07 -13.30
C THR A 87 10.77 7.23 -13.98
N VAL A 88 10.80 7.24 -15.31
CA VAL A 88 12.05 7.39 -16.09
C VAL A 88 12.75 8.70 -15.77
N LEU A 89 12.00 9.81 -15.70
CA LEU A 89 12.56 11.13 -15.40
C LEU A 89 13.19 11.16 -13.99
N VAL A 90 12.50 10.65 -12.98
CA VAL A 90 13.03 10.63 -11.61
C VAL A 90 14.23 9.69 -11.50
N ALA A 91 14.19 8.52 -12.15
CA ALA A 91 15.31 7.59 -12.15
C ALA A 91 16.55 8.20 -12.83
N GLY A 92 16.39 8.76 -14.03
CA GLY A 92 17.50 9.40 -14.75
C GLY A 92 18.12 10.57 -13.98
N LEU A 93 17.29 11.44 -13.40
CA LEU A 93 17.77 12.54 -12.56
C LEU A 93 18.43 12.04 -11.27
N GLY A 94 17.88 11.00 -10.64
CA GLY A 94 18.42 10.38 -9.44
C GLY A 94 19.81 9.81 -9.67
N TRP A 95 19.99 9.04 -10.75
CA TRP A 95 21.28 8.50 -11.16
C TRP A 95 22.28 9.61 -11.51
N ALA A 96 21.88 10.61 -12.29
CA ALA A 96 22.76 11.74 -12.61
C ALA A 96 23.22 12.48 -11.34
N ALA A 97 22.31 12.75 -10.41
CA ALA A 97 22.62 13.46 -9.16
C ALA A 97 23.47 12.61 -8.19
N ALA A 98 23.22 11.30 -8.09
CA ALA A 98 23.98 10.41 -7.21
C ALA A 98 25.40 10.14 -7.74
N SER A 99 25.58 10.10 -9.06
CA SER A 99 26.87 9.81 -9.68
C SER A 99 27.74 11.05 -9.90
N ALA A 100 27.16 12.25 -9.98
CA ALA A 100 27.93 13.48 -10.21
C ALA A 100 29.02 13.76 -9.14
N PRO A 101 28.78 13.63 -7.83
CA PRO A 101 29.81 13.88 -6.82
C PRO A 101 31.02 12.97 -6.96
N GLY A 102 30.83 11.69 -7.32
CA GLY A 102 31.92 10.73 -7.50
C GLY A 102 32.82 11.07 -8.69
N VAL A 103 32.24 11.62 -9.75
CA VAL A 103 32.98 12.10 -10.93
C VAL A 103 33.68 13.43 -10.65
N LEU A 104 33.01 14.35 -9.96
CA LEU A 104 33.52 15.71 -9.75
C LEU A 104 34.56 15.83 -8.63
N SER A 105 34.54 14.92 -7.65
CA SER A 105 35.43 15.01 -6.47
C SER A 105 36.83 14.42 -6.71
N GLY A 106 37.06 13.65 -7.78
CA GLY A 106 38.38 13.16 -8.22
C GLY A 106 39.23 12.41 -7.18
N GLY A 107 38.65 12.07 -6.02
CA GLY A 107 39.41 11.80 -4.80
C GLY A 107 39.29 10.36 -4.34
N ALA A 108 40.44 9.77 -4.00
CA ALA A 108 40.55 8.54 -3.22
C ALA A 108 40.04 8.79 -1.79
N ALA A 109 38.72 8.72 -1.61
CA ALA A 109 38.13 8.66 -0.28
C ALA A 109 38.31 7.23 0.26
N ASP A 110 38.68 7.11 1.54
CA ASP A 110 38.70 5.82 2.23
C ASP A 110 37.33 5.14 2.11
N THR A 111 37.34 3.82 1.88
CA THR A 111 36.11 3.04 1.76
C THR A 111 35.30 3.16 3.06
N PRO A 112 34.11 3.76 3.04
CA PRO A 112 33.32 3.95 4.25
C PRO A 112 32.88 2.60 4.84
N PRO A 113 32.73 2.50 6.18
CA PRO A 113 32.23 1.28 6.81
C PRO A 113 30.89 0.85 6.23
N LEU A 114 30.68 -0.46 6.04
CA LEU A 114 29.46 -1.01 5.45
C LEU A 114 28.19 -0.50 6.16
N ALA A 115 28.21 -0.41 7.49
CA ALA A 115 27.07 0.11 8.25
C ALA A 115 26.69 1.55 7.86
N LEU A 116 27.67 2.42 7.60
CA LEU A 116 27.44 3.79 7.15
C LEU A 116 26.88 3.82 5.72
N VAL A 117 27.40 2.95 4.84
CA VAL A 117 26.86 2.79 3.47
C VAL A 117 25.41 2.36 3.50
N LEU A 118 25.07 1.35 4.32
CA LEU A 118 23.70 0.85 4.42
C LEU A 118 22.74 1.87 5.06
N LEU A 119 23.20 2.63 6.07
CA LEU A 119 22.42 3.72 6.65
C LEU A 119 22.18 4.84 5.64
N GLY A 120 23.22 5.22 4.89
CA GLY A 120 23.13 6.20 3.80
C GLY A 120 22.18 5.73 2.70
N ALA A 121 22.24 4.45 2.31
CA ALA A 121 21.34 3.85 1.33
C ALA A 121 19.89 3.87 1.82
N ALA A 122 19.63 3.55 3.09
CA ALA A 122 18.29 3.63 3.67
C ALA A 122 17.74 5.08 3.67
N ALA A 123 18.57 6.06 4.06
CA ALA A 123 18.21 7.47 4.05
C ALA A 123 17.95 7.99 2.63
N LEU A 124 18.81 7.64 1.67
CA LEU A 124 18.64 7.96 0.25
C LEU A 124 17.35 7.35 -0.28
N GLY A 125 17.08 6.07 0.03
CA GLY A 125 15.85 5.38 -0.33
C GLY A 125 14.61 6.05 0.24
N LEU A 126 14.65 6.55 1.48
CA LEU A 126 13.54 7.28 2.08
C LEU A 126 13.22 8.56 1.28
N VAL A 127 14.25 9.35 0.98
CA VAL A 127 14.11 10.64 0.27
C VAL A 127 13.70 10.41 -1.18
N MET A 128 14.47 9.61 -1.93
CA MET A 128 14.21 9.35 -3.34
C MET A 128 12.91 8.57 -3.54
N GLY A 129 12.57 7.67 -2.61
CA GLY A 129 11.27 7.01 -2.61
C GLY A 129 10.11 7.99 -2.43
N ALA A 130 10.22 8.95 -1.52
CA ALA A 130 9.21 10.00 -1.38
C ALA A 130 9.08 10.86 -2.64
N VAL A 131 10.20 11.28 -3.24
CA VAL A 131 10.23 12.06 -4.49
C VAL A 131 9.58 11.28 -5.64
N LEU A 132 10.02 10.04 -5.88
CA LEU A 132 9.45 9.18 -6.91
C LEU A 132 7.95 8.97 -6.68
N GLY A 133 7.57 8.64 -5.45
CA GLY A 133 6.17 8.47 -5.07
C GLY A 133 5.32 9.72 -5.31
N ALA A 134 5.87 10.91 -5.08
CA ALA A 134 5.19 12.18 -5.33
C ALA A 134 4.96 12.42 -6.83
N VAL A 135 5.98 12.22 -7.67
CA VAL A 135 5.85 12.39 -9.13
C VAL A 135 4.90 11.34 -9.72
N GLN A 136 5.01 10.07 -9.29
CA GLN A 136 4.08 9.02 -9.69
C GLN A 136 2.65 9.29 -9.20
N ALA A 137 2.47 9.88 -8.01
CA ALA A 137 1.15 10.27 -7.51
C ALA A 137 0.48 11.32 -8.41
N LEU A 138 1.25 12.22 -9.03
CA LEU A 138 0.71 13.15 -10.04
C LEU A 138 0.17 12.39 -11.26
N ALA A 139 0.87 11.36 -11.72
CA ALA A 139 0.43 10.51 -12.83
C ALA A 139 -0.78 9.63 -12.48
N LEU A 140 -0.96 9.30 -11.19
CA LEU A 140 -2.12 8.57 -10.67
C LEU A 140 -3.36 9.46 -10.47
N ARG A 141 -3.24 10.79 -10.55
CA ARG A 141 -4.39 11.71 -10.41
C ARG A 141 -5.45 11.41 -11.46
N GLY A 142 -6.71 11.32 -11.02
CA GLY A 142 -7.85 10.98 -11.87
C GLY A 142 -8.02 9.48 -12.16
N ALA A 143 -6.98 8.66 -11.93
CA ALA A 143 -7.09 7.20 -12.02
C ALA A 143 -7.52 6.56 -10.70
N VAL A 144 -7.10 7.13 -9.57
CA VAL A 144 -7.41 6.65 -8.21
C VAL A 144 -7.94 7.76 -7.31
N ARG A 145 -8.62 7.40 -6.22
CA ARG A 145 -9.22 8.35 -5.27
C ARG A 145 -8.21 9.07 -4.37
N HIS A 146 -7.15 8.37 -3.98
CA HIS A 146 -6.18 8.84 -2.98
C HIS A 146 -4.73 8.72 -3.48
N PRO A 147 -4.35 9.45 -4.56
CA PRO A 147 -3.03 9.32 -5.16
C PRO A 147 -1.89 9.68 -4.19
N GLY A 148 -2.10 10.62 -3.27
CA GLY A 148 -1.09 11.04 -2.29
C GLY A 148 -0.62 9.92 -1.34
N ARG A 149 -1.41 8.86 -1.15
CA ARG A 149 -0.99 7.70 -0.34
C ARG A 149 0.15 6.91 -0.99
N TRP A 150 0.36 7.10 -2.29
CA TRP A 150 1.46 6.48 -3.02
C TRP A 150 2.83 7.01 -2.60
N VAL A 151 2.90 8.25 -2.11
CA VAL A 151 4.13 8.84 -1.56
C VAL A 151 4.61 8.04 -0.35
N GLY A 152 3.73 7.82 0.62
CA GLY A 152 4.05 7.02 1.81
C GLY A 152 4.38 5.56 1.48
N ALA A 153 3.72 4.98 0.47
CA ALA A 153 4.02 3.63 0.02
C ALA A 153 5.45 3.49 -0.52
N ASN A 154 5.91 4.45 -1.34
CA ASN A 154 7.26 4.44 -1.87
C ASN A 154 8.29 4.79 -0.79
N ALA A 155 8.04 5.81 0.02
CA ALA A 155 8.91 6.19 1.13
C ALA A 155 9.16 5.04 2.12
N ALA A 156 8.16 4.17 2.34
CA ALA A 156 8.31 2.99 3.19
C ALA A 156 9.07 1.83 2.52
N ALA A 157 9.03 1.72 1.19
CA ALA A 157 9.53 0.56 0.46
C ALA A 157 10.99 0.74 -0.02
N TRP A 158 11.35 1.95 -0.45
CA TRP A 158 12.67 2.24 -1.02
C TRP A 158 13.83 2.17 -0.03
N PRO A 159 13.71 2.48 1.28
CA PRO A 159 14.80 2.24 2.24
C PRO A 159 15.26 0.77 2.24
N LEU A 160 14.29 -0.16 2.21
CA LEU A 160 14.58 -1.59 2.11
C LEU A 160 15.26 -1.93 0.78
N ALA A 161 14.69 -1.48 -0.34
CA ALA A 161 15.23 -1.76 -1.67
C ALA A 161 16.66 -1.23 -1.83
N MET A 162 16.91 0.03 -1.47
CA MET A 162 18.24 0.65 -1.53
C MET A 162 19.25 -0.06 -0.62
N THR A 163 18.85 -0.45 0.59
CA THR A 163 19.77 -1.20 1.49
C THR A 163 20.19 -2.53 0.85
N LEU A 164 19.26 -3.26 0.25
CA LEU A 164 19.55 -4.53 -0.43
C LEU A 164 20.42 -4.33 -1.68
N ILE A 165 20.12 -3.28 -2.46
CA ILE A 165 20.88 -2.88 -3.65
C ILE A 165 22.32 -2.56 -3.28
N PHE A 166 22.52 -1.69 -2.29
CA PHE A 166 23.87 -1.28 -1.88
C PHE A 166 24.64 -2.45 -1.27
N ALA A 167 24.01 -3.30 -0.45
CA ALA A 167 24.66 -4.50 0.07
C ALA A 167 25.19 -5.40 -1.06
N GLY A 168 24.38 -5.62 -2.11
CA GLY A 168 24.80 -6.38 -3.28
C GLY A 168 25.87 -5.66 -4.11
N ALA A 169 25.73 -4.37 -4.35
CA ALA A 169 26.66 -3.56 -5.15
C ALA A 169 28.05 -3.43 -4.51
N THR A 170 28.15 -3.46 -3.18
CA THR A 170 29.43 -3.42 -2.45
C THR A 170 30.10 -4.78 -2.29
N THR A 171 29.45 -5.87 -2.70
CA THR A 171 29.98 -7.23 -2.52
C THR A 171 31.11 -7.59 -3.50
N PRO A 172 31.05 -7.25 -4.80
CA PRO A 172 32.11 -7.61 -5.74
C PRO A 172 33.47 -6.99 -5.40
N GLY A 173 34.51 -7.82 -5.44
CA GLY A 173 35.90 -7.36 -5.41
C GLY A 173 36.46 -7.14 -6.81
N ALA A 174 37.60 -6.46 -6.91
CA ALA A 174 38.25 -6.12 -8.19
C ALA A 174 38.55 -7.34 -9.09
N ALA A 175 38.79 -8.51 -8.50
CA ALA A 175 39.11 -9.75 -9.21
C ALA A 175 37.88 -10.47 -9.82
N TRP A 176 36.66 -10.01 -9.54
CA TRP A 176 35.46 -10.66 -10.07
C TRP A 176 35.41 -10.49 -11.60
N SER A 177 34.79 -11.44 -12.30
CA SER A 177 34.53 -11.29 -13.74
C SER A 177 33.38 -10.31 -13.99
N THR A 178 33.31 -9.71 -15.18
CA THR A 178 32.17 -8.87 -15.60
C THR A 178 30.84 -9.62 -15.49
N TRP A 179 30.82 -10.88 -15.93
CA TRP A 179 29.62 -11.73 -15.88
C TRP A 179 29.15 -12.00 -14.46
N SER A 180 30.06 -12.26 -13.53
CA SER A 180 29.73 -12.48 -12.12
C SER A 180 29.12 -11.22 -11.49
N VAL A 181 29.64 -10.03 -11.82
CA VAL A 181 29.11 -8.76 -11.32
C VAL A 181 27.72 -8.46 -11.89
N VAL A 182 27.51 -8.69 -13.19
CA VAL A 182 26.19 -8.51 -13.82
C VAL A 182 25.18 -9.51 -13.27
N LEU A 183 25.55 -10.79 -13.12
CA LEU A 183 24.67 -11.81 -12.55
C LEU A 183 24.29 -11.48 -11.10
N LEU A 184 25.25 -11.04 -10.29
CA LEU A 184 24.96 -10.58 -8.94
C LEU A 184 24.01 -9.38 -8.97
N GLY A 185 24.24 -8.40 -9.84
CA GLY A 185 23.34 -7.25 -10.03
C GLY A 185 21.91 -7.70 -10.34
N VAL A 186 21.73 -8.64 -11.27
CA VAL A 186 20.41 -9.20 -11.61
C VAL A 186 19.74 -9.86 -10.40
N VAL A 187 20.47 -10.69 -9.65
CA VAL A 187 19.95 -11.39 -8.47
C VAL A 187 19.60 -10.40 -7.36
N THR A 188 20.50 -9.46 -7.06
CA THR A 188 20.29 -8.38 -6.09
C THR A 188 19.07 -7.55 -6.47
N GLY A 189 18.94 -7.16 -7.74
CA GLY A 189 17.78 -6.46 -8.27
C GLY A 189 16.49 -7.25 -8.07
N ALA A 190 16.48 -8.55 -8.40
CA ALA A 190 15.30 -9.39 -8.20
C ALA A 190 14.87 -9.46 -6.71
N VAL A 191 15.84 -9.58 -5.80
CA VAL A 191 15.58 -9.61 -4.35
C VAL A 191 15.07 -8.26 -3.85
N ALA A 192 15.73 -7.15 -4.23
CA ALA A 192 15.33 -5.80 -3.88
C ALA A 192 13.94 -5.45 -4.42
N GLY A 193 13.68 -5.75 -5.69
CA GLY A 193 12.39 -5.56 -6.34
C GLY A 193 11.28 -6.42 -5.77
N THR A 194 11.60 -7.62 -5.28
CA THR A 194 10.65 -8.43 -4.51
C THR A 194 10.27 -7.72 -3.21
N GLY A 195 11.24 -7.22 -2.45
CA GLY A 195 11.00 -6.42 -1.24
C GLY A 195 10.16 -5.17 -1.52
N LEU A 196 10.56 -4.39 -2.52
CA LEU A 196 9.84 -3.21 -3.01
C LEU A 196 8.38 -3.55 -3.35
N GLY A 197 8.17 -4.61 -4.15
CA GLY A 197 6.87 -5.06 -4.59
C GLY A 197 5.99 -5.59 -3.46
N LEU A 198 6.58 -6.27 -2.47
CA LEU A 198 5.84 -6.78 -1.31
C LEU A 198 5.30 -5.65 -0.45
N VAL A 199 6.12 -4.63 -0.19
CA VAL A 199 5.75 -3.44 0.58
C VAL A 199 4.74 -2.61 -0.21
N THR A 200 5.09 -2.11 -1.40
CA THR A 200 4.19 -1.27 -2.22
C THR A 200 2.89 -1.98 -2.58
N GLY A 201 2.94 -3.29 -2.87
CA GLY A 201 1.77 -4.12 -3.15
C GLY A 201 0.79 -4.22 -1.98
N TRP A 202 1.25 -4.06 -0.73
CA TRP A 202 0.39 -3.97 0.44
C TRP A 202 -0.44 -2.67 0.45
N PHE A 203 0.14 -1.58 -0.04
CA PHE A 203 -0.48 -0.26 -0.10
C PHE A 203 -1.40 -0.06 -1.31
N LEU A 204 -1.28 -0.85 -2.38
CA LEU A 204 -2.08 -0.68 -3.61
C LEU A 204 -3.59 -0.50 -3.35
N PRO A 205 -4.26 -1.30 -2.49
CA PRO A 205 -5.70 -1.13 -2.29
C PRO A 205 -6.05 0.15 -1.51
N ALA A 206 -5.09 0.78 -0.82
CA ALA A 206 -5.31 2.05 -0.15
C ALA A 206 -5.42 3.23 -1.13
N LEU A 207 -5.05 3.05 -2.41
CA LEU A 207 -5.21 4.08 -3.44
C LEU A 207 -6.68 4.39 -3.74
N ASP A 208 -7.57 3.39 -3.62
CA ASP A 208 -9.01 3.53 -3.85
C ASP A 208 -9.89 3.18 -2.64
N GLY A 209 -9.29 2.60 -1.60
CA GLY A 209 -9.98 2.07 -0.44
C GLY A 209 -9.67 2.79 0.87
N PRO A 210 -10.01 2.16 2.01
CA PRO A 210 -9.66 2.69 3.33
C PRO A 210 -8.13 2.75 3.52
N PRO A 211 -7.64 3.61 4.44
CA PRO A 211 -6.21 3.75 4.71
C PRO A 211 -5.60 2.44 5.23
N THR A 212 -4.31 2.24 4.98
CA THR A 212 -3.56 1.05 5.40
C THR A 212 -3.59 0.85 6.92
N SER A 213 -3.62 1.93 7.71
CA SER A 213 -3.75 1.87 9.17
C SER A 213 -4.98 1.07 9.61
N GLY A 214 -6.13 1.28 8.95
CA GLY A 214 -7.34 0.50 9.22
C GLY A 214 -7.16 -1.00 8.97
N ARG A 215 -6.38 -1.37 7.95
CA ARG A 215 -6.08 -2.77 7.62
C ARG A 215 -5.13 -3.40 8.62
N ILE A 216 -4.14 -2.65 9.11
CA ILE A 216 -3.23 -3.09 10.17
C ILE A 216 -4.04 -3.37 11.44
N VAL A 217 -4.93 -2.47 11.82
CA VAL A 217 -5.82 -2.66 12.98
C VAL A 217 -6.71 -3.90 12.78
N LEU A 218 -7.30 -4.11 11.60
CA LEU A 218 -8.09 -5.32 11.33
C LEU A 218 -7.24 -6.60 11.38
N ALA A 219 -5.99 -6.57 10.92
CA ALA A 219 -5.08 -7.70 11.03
C ALA A 219 -4.71 -7.96 12.51
N ALA A 220 -4.47 -6.91 13.28
CA ALA A 220 -4.24 -7.01 14.72
C ALA A 220 -5.46 -7.57 15.45
N LEU A 221 -6.68 -7.14 15.11
CA LEU A 221 -7.94 -7.68 15.65
C LEU A 221 -8.20 -9.14 15.23
N ARG A 222 -7.55 -9.63 14.16
CA ARG A 222 -7.59 -11.06 13.83
C ARG A 222 -6.71 -11.91 14.74
N THR A 223 -5.70 -11.28 15.34
CA THR A 223 -4.81 -11.95 16.30
C THR A 223 -5.34 -11.73 17.72
N HIS A 224 -5.40 -12.79 18.52
CA HIS A 224 -5.77 -12.67 19.95
C HIS A 224 -4.69 -11.96 20.80
N ARG A 225 -3.59 -11.53 20.18
CA ARG A 225 -2.39 -11.01 20.85
C ARG A 225 -2.58 -9.61 21.45
N PHE A 226 -3.54 -8.82 20.95
CA PHE A 226 -3.73 -7.43 21.37
C PHE A 226 -5.04 -7.22 22.13
N ARG A 227 -5.16 -7.78 23.34
CA ARG A 227 -6.40 -7.74 24.16
C ARG A 227 -6.99 -6.33 24.33
N GLY A 228 -6.14 -5.30 24.49
CA GLY A 228 -6.60 -3.90 24.61
C GLY A 228 -7.31 -3.36 23.34
N LEU A 229 -6.93 -3.83 22.15
CA LEU A 229 -7.60 -3.45 20.91
C LEU A 229 -8.99 -4.09 20.80
N HIS A 230 -9.13 -5.36 21.18
CA HIS A 230 -10.42 -6.07 21.20
C HIS A 230 -11.42 -5.44 22.17
N ALA A 231 -10.92 -4.84 23.26
CA ALA A 231 -11.73 -4.13 24.23
C ALA A 231 -12.18 -2.75 23.75
N SER A 232 -11.74 -2.25 22.59
CA SER A 232 -12.03 -0.89 22.12
C SER A 232 -12.60 -0.84 20.71
N LEU A 233 -12.22 -1.81 19.87
CA LEU A 233 -12.48 -1.81 18.44
C LEU A 233 -13.05 -3.16 18.00
N VAL A 234 -13.93 -3.09 17.01
CA VAL A 234 -14.41 -4.24 16.23
C VAL A 234 -14.19 -3.94 14.75
N GLY A 235 -14.05 -4.97 13.93
CA GLY A 235 -14.12 -4.76 12.49
C GLY A 235 -15.57 -4.78 12.03
N LEU A 236 -15.94 -3.87 11.14
CA LEU A 236 -17.25 -3.83 10.51
C LEU A 236 -17.10 -4.04 9.00
N GLU A 237 -17.89 -4.93 8.43
CA GLU A 237 -18.06 -5.11 6.99
C GLU A 237 -19.43 -4.59 6.56
N VAL A 238 -19.44 -3.67 5.59
CA VAL A 238 -20.67 -3.14 4.99
C VAL A 238 -20.61 -3.34 3.47
N VAL A 239 -21.74 -3.71 2.87
CA VAL A 239 -21.88 -3.83 1.41
C VAL A 239 -22.42 -2.52 0.84
N GLY A 240 -21.75 -1.97 -0.16
CA GLY A 240 -22.17 -0.74 -0.82
C GLY A 240 -23.50 -0.93 -1.55
N ARG A 241 -24.53 -0.14 -1.21
CA ARG A 241 -25.90 -0.29 -1.75
C ARG A 241 -25.95 -0.19 -3.29
N HIS A 242 -25.18 0.73 -3.86
CA HIS A 242 -25.14 0.94 -5.31
C HIS A 242 -24.02 0.17 -6.03
N THR A 243 -22.94 -0.16 -5.31
CA THR A 243 -21.72 -0.71 -5.93
C THR A 243 -21.56 -2.21 -5.72
N GLY A 244 -22.28 -2.81 -4.77
CA GLY A 244 -22.08 -4.19 -4.33
C GLY A 244 -20.72 -4.47 -3.69
N ARG A 245 -19.85 -3.46 -3.55
CA ARG A 245 -18.49 -3.63 -3.01
C ARG A 245 -18.54 -3.79 -1.50
N ARG A 246 -17.74 -4.71 -0.98
CA ARG A 246 -17.57 -4.91 0.47
C ARG A 246 -16.52 -3.95 1.02
N TYR A 247 -16.88 -3.23 2.07
CA TYR A 247 -16.01 -2.29 2.78
C TYR A 247 -15.75 -2.82 4.18
N ARG A 248 -14.48 -3.05 4.53
CA ARG A 248 -14.06 -3.50 5.87
C ARG A 248 -13.21 -2.42 6.53
N PHE A 249 -13.55 -2.07 7.76
CA PHE A 249 -12.82 -1.06 8.53
C PHE A 249 -13.00 -1.28 10.03
N PRO A 250 -12.02 -0.89 10.86
CA PRO A 250 -12.19 -0.90 12.30
C PRO A 250 -13.12 0.25 12.71
N VAL A 251 -13.95 0.00 13.72
CA VAL A 251 -14.82 1.00 14.35
C VAL A 251 -14.73 0.89 15.86
N GLN A 252 -14.80 2.04 16.53
CA GLN A 252 -15.13 2.08 17.95
C GLN A 252 -16.59 1.69 18.14
N TYR A 253 -16.86 1.01 19.25
CA TYR A 253 -18.20 0.60 19.61
C TYR A 253 -18.45 0.82 21.09
N ALA A 254 -19.72 0.82 21.47
CA ALA A 254 -20.16 0.65 22.84
C ALA A 254 -21.24 -0.44 22.91
N VAL A 255 -21.37 -1.08 24.07
CA VAL A 255 -22.42 -2.09 24.29
C VAL A 255 -23.66 -1.31 24.72
N ALA A 256 -24.73 -1.42 23.94
CA ALA A 256 -26.01 -0.75 24.19
C ALA A 256 -27.14 -1.79 24.28
N PRO A 257 -28.31 -1.42 24.82
CA PRO A 257 -29.49 -2.27 24.73
C PRO A 257 -29.76 -2.68 23.27
N GLY A 258 -29.82 -3.98 23.01
CA GLY A 258 -30.14 -4.54 21.69
C GLY A 258 -28.97 -4.70 20.71
N GLY A 259 -27.73 -4.31 21.07
CA GLY A 259 -26.56 -4.56 20.24
C GLY A 259 -25.33 -3.69 20.55
N LEU A 260 -24.43 -3.56 19.57
CA LEU A 260 -23.27 -2.68 19.62
C LEU A 260 -23.61 -1.35 18.95
N ALA A 261 -23.52 -0.25 19.68
CA ALA A 261 -23.65 1.09 19.15
C ALA A 261 -22.34 1.54 18.50
N VAL A 262 -22.40 1.98 17.25
CA VAL A 262 -21.27 2.50 16.46
C VAL A 262 -21.61 3.89 15.97
N VAL A 263 -20.79 4.87 16.34
CA VAL A 263 -20.93 6.26 15.90
C VAL A 263 -19.92 6.54 14.77
N PRO A 264 -20.37 6.95 13.56
CA PRO A 264 -19.48 7.34 12.48
C PRO A 264 -18.76 8.67 12.82
N ALA A 265 -17.55 8.58 13.35
CA ALA A 265 -16.73 9.79 13.60
C ALA A 265 -16.56 10.60 12.31
N HIS A 266 -16.79 11.93 12.37
CA HIS A 266 -16.80 12.83 11.22
C HIS A 266 -17.78 12.37 10.12
N ALA A 267 -19.06 12.17 10.47
CA ALA A 267 -20.08 11.62 9.57
C ALA A 267 -20.22 12.41 8.24
N ALA A 268 -20.04 13.73 8.27
CA ALA A 268 -20.08 14.57 7.05
C ALA A 268 -19.00 14.17 6.02
N ALA A 269 -17.83 13.73 6.48
CA ALA A 269 -16.71 13.32 5.62
C ALA A 269 -16.73 11.83 5.26
N LYS A 270 -17.65 11.03 5.81
CA LYS A 270 -17.72 9.58 5.62
C LYS A 270 -19.06 9.17 5.02
N THR A 271 -19.04 8.16 4.15
CA THR A 271 -20.25 7.71 3.44
C THR A 271 -20.64 6.28 3.76
N TRP A 272 -19.83 5.54 4.52
CA TRP A 272 -20.07 4.11 4.76
C TRP A 272 -21.42 3.86 5.47
N TRP A 273 -21.80 4.74 6.41
CA TRP A 273 -23.03 4.62 7.21
C TRP A 273 -24.29 4.77 6.37
N ARG A 274 -24.20 5.44 5.21
CA ARG A 274 -25.32 5.59 4.25
C ARG A 274 -25.71 4.29 3.57
N ASN A 275 -24.88 3.24 3.68
CA ASN A 275 -25.21 1.92 3.18
C ASN A 275 -26.03 1.09 4.17
N VAL A 276 -26.24 1.58 5.39
CA VAL A 276 -27.12 0.98 6.39
C VAL A 276 -28.44 1.75 6.38
N THR A 277 -29.56 1.03 6.35
CA THR A 277 -30.90 1.63 6.35
C THR A 277 -31.52 1.60 7.76
N PRO A 278 -32.64 2.30 7.98
CA PRO A 278 -33.45 2.14 9.19
C PRO A 278 -34.05 0.73 9.36
N GLU A 279 -33.96 -0.12 8.34
CA GLU A 279 -34.33 -1.54 8.39
C GLU A 279 -33.08 -2.42 8.61
N PRO A 280 -33.24 -3.66 9.11
CA PRO A 280 -32.12 -4.57 9.31
C PRO A 280 -31.33 -4.82 8.02
N THR A 281 -30.12 -4.27 7.96
CA THR A 281 -29.19 -4.43 6.84
C THR A 281 -28.15 -5.51 7.17
N PRO A 282 -27.94 -6.54 6.32
CA PRO A 282 -26.90 -7.53 6.53
C PRO A 282 -25.49 -6.91 6.55
N VAL A 283 -24.72 -7.26 7.57
CA VAL A 283 -23.31 -6.85 7.75
C VAL A 283 -22.49 -8.03 8.27
N ALA A 284 -21.18 -7.86 8.39
CA ALA A 284 -20.36 -8.78 9.17
C ALA A 284 -19.56 -8.03 10.24
N LEU A 285 -19.32 -8.69 11.37
CA LEU A 285 -18.56 -8.15 12.48
C LEU A 285 -17.31 -9.02 12.70
N LEU A 286 -16.14 -8.40 12.79
CA LEU A 286 -14.92 -9.04 13.28
C LEU A 286 -14.82 -8.79 14.77
N ARG A 287 -14.96 -9.87 15.55
CA ARG A 287 -14.78 -9.87 16.99
C ARG A 287 -14.04 -11.16 17.36
N GLU A 288 -13.09 -11.05 18.28
CA GLU A 288 -12.34 -12.22 18.79
C GLU A 288 -11.74 -13.07 17.66
N GLY A 289 -11.14 -12.41 16.67
CA GLY A 289 -10.44 -13.10 15.57
C GLY A 289 -11.32 -13.54 14.40
N VAL A 290 -12.65 -13.63 14.59
CA VAL A 290 -13.56 -14.25 13.62
C VAL A 290 -14.54 -13.24 13.03
N TRP A 291 -14.73 -13.31 11.70
CA TRP A 291 -15.80 -12.58 11.02
C TRP A 291 -17.11 -13.38 11.15
N ALA A 292 -18.11 -12.81 11.82
CA ALA A 292 -19.42 -13.41 11.99
C ALA A 292 -20.50 -12.58 11.29
N PRO A 293 -21.56 -13.21 10.73
CA PRO A 293 -22.73 -12.50 10.24
C PRO A 293 -23.41 -11.69 11.34
N ALA A 294 -23.89 -10.50 10.97
CA ALA A 294 -24.60 -9.60 11.86
C ALA A 294 -25.63 -8.80 11.06
N THR A 295 -26.49 -8.06 11.77
CA THR A 295 -27.42 -7.09 11.18
C THR A 295 -27.14 -5.71 11.75
N ALA A 296 -27.23 -4.68 10.92
CA ALA A 296 -27.06 -3.30 11.30
C ALA A 296 -28.31 -2.50 10.98
N ARG A 297 -28.64 -1.53 11.84
CA ARG A 297 -29.76 -0.60 11.63
C ARG A 297 -29.28 0.81 11.91
N LEU A 298 -29.65 1.75 11.03
CA LEU A 298 -29.40 3.16 11.23
C LEU A 298 -30.49 3.73 12.15
N LEU A 299 -30.08 4.30 13.27
CA LEU A 299 -30.97 4.95 14.22
C LEU A 299 -31.00 6.45 13.93
N ALA A 300 -32.21 6.97 13.73
CA ALA A 300 -32.49 8.40 13.69
C ALA A 300 -32.80 8.92 15.12
N PRO A 301 -32.68 10.23 15.39
CA PRO A 301 -32.86 10.78 16.75
C PRO A 301 -34.23 10.50 17.41
N ASP A 302 -35.25 10.26 16.60
CA ASP A 302 -36.61 9.89 16.98
C ASP A 302 -36.80 8.39 17.26
N ASP A 303 -35.84 7.54 16.89
CA ASP A 303 -35.89 6.11 17.20
C ASP A 303 -35.72 5.88 18.72
N PRO A 304 -36.58 5.08 19.38
CA PRO A 304 -36.49 4.85 20.82
C PRO A 304 -35.16 4.22 21.26
N ALA A 305 -34.47 3.50 20.37
CA ALA A 305 -33.16 2.94 20.66
C ALA A 305 -32.01 3.96 20.53
N TYR A 306 -32.26 5.15 19.96
CA TYR A 306 -31.21 6.16 19.71
C TYR A 306 -30.60 6.68 21.01
N ARG A 307 -31.41 7.21 21.92
CA ARG A 307 -30.91 7.80 23.17
C ARG A 307 -30.13 6.81 24.04
N PRO A 308 -30.61 5.57 24.27
CA PRO A 308 -29.81 4.55 24.97
C PRO A 308 -28.49 4.23 24.28
N ALA A 309 -28.47 4.15 22.94
CA ALA A 309 -27.25 3.88 22.19
C ALA A 309 -26.24 5.03 22.27
N VAL A 310 -26.69 6.28 22.19
CA VAL A 310 -25.85 7.48 22.36
C VAL A 310 -25.31 7.57 23.79
N ALA A 311 -26.15 7.31 24.80
CA ALA A 311 -25.74 7.34 26.21
C ALA A 311 -24.63 6.31 26.47
N ALA A 312 -24.85 5.05 26.06
CA ALA A 312 -23.85 3.99 26.20
C ALA A 312 -22.55 4.32 25.45
N TYR A 313 -22.63 4.95 24.28
CA TYR A 313 -21.45 5.38 23.54
C TYR A 313 -20.69 6.50 24.24
N SER A 314 -21.40 7.50 24.76
CA SER A 314 -20.82 8.65 25.45
C SER A 314 -20.18 8.26 26.79
N GLU A 315 -20.81 7.34 27.52
CA GLU A 315 -20.25 6.78 28.77
C GLU A 315 -18.91 6.08 28.52
N ARG A 316 -18.83 5.29 27.44
CA ARG A 316 -17.61 4.58 27.08
C ARG A 316 -16.53 5.49 26.48
N TRP A 317 -16.92 6.53 25.77
CA TRP A 317 -16.03 7.43 25.03
C TRP A 317 -16.27 8.90 25.45
N PRO A 318 -15.96 9.29 26.70
CA PRO A 318 -16.32 10.60 27.23
C PRO A 318 -15.65 11.77 26.51
N HIS A 319 -14.51 11.52 25.85
CA HIS A 319 -13.78 12.53 25.07
C HIS A 319 -14.23 12.62 23.60
N THR A 320 -15.23 11.83 23.20
CA THR A 320 -15.77 11.84 21.83
C THR A 320 -17.18 12.43 21.87
N PRO A 321 -17.34 13.75 21.71
CA PRO A 321 -18.66 14.36 21.72
C PRO A 321 -19.50 13.82 20.56
N VAL A 322 -20.74 13.45 20.86
CA VAL A 322 -21.73 12.96 19.88
C VAL A 322 -22.75 14.08 19.65
N PRO A 323 -22.73 14.75 18.49
CA PRO A 323 -23.73 15.77 18.18
C PRO A 323 -25.17 15.21 18.24
N PRO A 324 -26.19 16.03 18.55
CA PRO A 324 -27.58 15.57 18.70
C PRO A 324 -28.16 14.86 17.46
N ASP A 325 -27.74 15.27 16.26
CA ASP A 325 -28.22 14.72 14.99
C ASP A 325 -27.24 13.70 14.37
N GLN A 326 -26.27 13.25 15.16
CA GLN A 326 -25.24 12.35 14.68
C GLN A 326 -25.87 10.97 14.38
N PRO A 327 -25.69 10.41 13.17
CA PRO A 327 -26.20 9.08 12.86
C PRO A 327 -25.56 8.03 13.79
N VAL A 328 -26.36 7.10 14.28
CA VAL A 328 -25.90 5.97 15.12
C VAL A 328 -26.24 4.67 14.41
N VAL A 329 -25.27 3.77 14.30
CA VAL A 329 -25.49 2.44 13.72
C VAL A 329 -25.52 1.42 14.85
N LEU A 330 -26.65 0.74 15.02
CA LEU A 330 -26.81 -0.34 15.98
C LEU A 330 -26.57 -1.68 15.29
N VAL A 331 -25.58 -2.44 15.76
CA VAL A 331 -25.17 -3.73 15.18
C VAL A 331 -25.54 -4.87 16.12
N ARG A 332 -26.37 -5.81 15.65
CA ARG A 332 -26.74 -7.02 16.39
C ARG A 332 -26.01 -8.24 15.85
N ILE A 333 -25.34 -8.96 16.75
CA ILE A 333 -24.65 -10.23 16.44
C ILE A 333 -25.71 -11.34 16.40
N GLY A 334 -25.70 -12.17 15.36
CA GLY A 334 -26.71 -13.22 15.15
C GLY A 334 -27.37 -13.13 13.77
N ALA A 335 -27.93 -14.26 13.33
CA ALA A 335 -28.25 -14.62 11.94
C ALA A 335 -28.63 -13.43 11.03
N ALA A 336 -27.86 -13.25 9.96
CA ALA A 336 -28.29 -12.45 8.83
C ALA A 336 -29.69 -12.95 8.43
N ALA A 337 -30.68 -12.05 8.44
CA ALA A 337 -32.02 -12.39 7.98
C ALA A 337 -31.87 -12.98 6.57
N SER A 338 -32.17 -14.27 6.43
CA SER A 338 -32.27 -14.90 5.13
C SER A 338 -33.51 -14.34 4.45
N THR A 339 -33.40 -13.22 3.75
CA THR A 339 -34.45 -12.77 2.85
C THR A 339 -34.39 -13.65 1.60
N ARG A 340 -34.96 -14.87 1.70
CA ARG A 340 -35.58 -15.50 0.53
C ARG A 340 -36.89 -14.74 0.31
N ALA A 341 -36.92 -13.90 -0.72
CA ALA A 341 -38.19 -13.49 -1.30
C ALA A 341 -38.75 -14.70 -2.08
N THR A 342 -39.73 -15.37 -1.48
CA THR A 342 -40.70 -16.19 -2.20
C THR A 342 -42.00 -15.40 -2.24
N SER A 343 -42.25 -14.76 -3.37
CA SER A 343 -43.59 -14.52 -3.98
C SER A 343 -43.36 -13.83 -5.31
#